data_AF-A0A1B8A607-F1
#
_entry.id   AF-A0A1B8A607-F1
#
_cell.length_a   1.000
_cell.length_b   1.000
_cell.length_c   1.000
_cell.angle_alpha   90.00
_cell.angle_beta   90.00
_cell.angle_gamma   90.00
#
_symmetry.space_group_name_H-M   'P 1'
#
loop_
_entity.id
_entity.type
_entity.pdbx_description
1 polymer ?
#
loop_
_entity_poly.entity_id
_entity_poly.type
_entity_poly.pdbx_seq_one_letter_code
_entity_poly.pdbx_strand_id
1 'polypeptide(L)'
;MMEQLDRFGLYLNQPEPAILCIQCKFALKADGDRVSRHLGERHGISKLARRGPGLFIRALRLPDPKTLPVRPDGSSPHPHLRIQQGAACRNCGLRSTSLEVLSRHLKEVHPQDIQHSGGRGFPESHWLQESLAC
;
A
#
# COMPACT_ATOMS: atom_id res chain seq x y z
N MET A 1 3.39 16.57 21.18
CA MET A 1 2.28 16.38 20.21
C MET A 1 2.45 15.11 19.37
N MET A 2 3.67 14.77 18.92
CA MET A 2 3.98 13.47 18.25
C MET A 2 4.00 12.26 19.21
N GLU A 3 4.28 12.46 20.50
CA GLU A 3 4.30 11.39 21.52
C GLU A 3 2.97 10.63 21.66
N GLN A 4 1.83 11.27 21.36
CA GLN A 4 0.54 10.57 21.42
C GLN A 4 0.40 9.53 20.32
N LEU A 5 0.97 9.75 19.14
CA LEU A 5 0.94 8.79 18.04
C LEU A 5 1.88 7.60 18.33
N ASP A 6 3.08 7.91 18.83
CA ASP A 6 4.10 6.91 19.18
C ASP A 6 3.56 5.87 20.19
N ARG A 7 2.83 6.32 21.20
CA ARG A 7 2.17 5.45 22.19
C ARG A 7 1.23 4.41 21.57
N PHE A 8 0.65 4.70 20.40
CA PHE A 8 -0.23 3.77 19.68
C PHE A 8 0.49 3.04 18.54
N GLY A 9 1.81 3.19 18.42
CA GLY A 9 2.59 2.65 17.31
C GLY A 9 2.21 3.29 15.97
N LEU A 10 1.74 4.54 15.99
CA LEU A 10 1.39 5.31 14.81
C LEU A 10 2.52 6.27 14.46
N TYR A 11 2.78 6.40 13.16
CA TYR A 11 3.76 7.34 12.63
C TYR A 11 3.08 8.27 11.63
N LEU A 12 3.35 9.57 11.73
CA LEU A 12 2.92 10.53 10.70
C LEU A 12 4.03 10.62 9.64
N ASN A 13 3.74 10.11 8.45
CA ASN A 13 4.68 10.17 7.33
C ASN A 13 4.78 11.59 6.77
N GLN A 14 5.99 11.99 6.40
CA GLN A 14 6.30 13.19 5.62
C GLN A 14 7.43 12.85 4.61
N PRO A 15 7.45 13.43 3.39
CA PRO A 15 6.61 14.52 2.92
C PRO A 15 5.19 14.10 2.49
N GLU A 16 4.94 12.84 2.10
CA GLU A 16 3.58 12.38 1.76
C GLU A 16 2.73 12.17 3.04
N PRO A 17 1.78 13.08 3.37
CA PRO A 17 1.16 13.11 4.69
C PRO A 17 0.16 11.95 4.88
N ALA A 18 0.54 10.95 5.68
CA ALA A 18 -0.28 9.79 5.99
C ALA A 18 -0.02 9.25 7.41
N ILE A 19 -1.03 8.64 8.03
CA ILE A 19 -0.83 7.87 9.27
C ILE A 19 -0.42 6.46 8.89
N LEU A 20 0.74 6.02 9.35
CA LEU A 20 1.23 4.64 9.20
C LEU A 20 1.08 3.91 10.52
N CYS A 21 0.60 2.67 10.46
CA CYS A 21 0.74 1.76 11.59
C CYS A 21 2.12 1.08 11.52
N ILE A 22 2.99 1.36 12.48
CA ILE A 22 4.36 0.82 12.51
C ILE A 22 4.34 -0.71 12.65
N GLN A 23 3.40 -1.24 13.45
CA GLN A 23 3.30 -2.67 13.70
C GLN A 23 2.75 -3.44 12.50
N CYS A 24 1.73 -2.91 11.84
CA CYS A 24 1.17 -3.56 10.66
C CYS A 24 1.87 -3.18 9.35
N LYS A 25 2.73 -2.16 9.38
CA LYS A 25 3.53 -1.68 8.25
C LYS A 25 2.69 -1.23 7.04
N PHE A 26 1.56 -0.56 7.28
CA PHE A 26 0.72 -0.01 6.21
C PHE A 26 0.06 1.33 6.58
N ALA A 27 -0.35 2.07 5.55
CA ALA A 27 -1.01 3.36 5.70
C ALA A 27 -2.51 3.22 6.06
N LEU A 28 -2.92 3.95 7.08
CA LEU A 28 -4.30 4.03 7.55
C LEU A 28 -4.97 5.28 6.98
N LYS A 29 -6.23 5.12 6.58
CA LYS A 29 -7.05 6.28 6.25
C LYS A 29 -7.37 7.04 7.53
N ALA A 30 -7.02 8.33 7.56
CA ALA A 30 -7.22 9.24 8.68
C ALA A 30 -8.68 9.70 8.88
N ASP A 31 -9.61 9.14 8.11
CA ASP A 31 -11.02 9.53 8.09
C ASP A 31 -11.84 8.80 9.17
N GLY A 32 -12.67 9.57 9.87
CA GLY A 32 -13.58 9.07 10.89
C GLY A 32 -12.91 8.29 12.02
N ASP A 33 -13.49 7.13 12.36
CA ASP A 33 -13.02 6.21 13.41
C ASP A 33 -12.04 5.15 12.87
N ARG A 34 -11.67 5.16 11.58
CA ARG A 34 -10.90 4.05 10.97
C ARG A 34 -9.59 3.72 11.69
N VAL A 35 -8.85 4.73 12.14
CA VAL A 35 -7.63 4.53 12.93
C VAL A 35 -7.96 3.94 14.30
N SER A 36 -8.93 4.52 15.01
CA SER A 36 -9.38 4.03 16.32
C SER A 36 -9.88 2.59 16.26
N ARG A 37 -10.69 2.26 15.24
CA ARG A 37 -11.16 0.90 14.98
C ARG A 37 -10.02 -0.05 14.69
N HIS A 38 -9.08 0.32 13.81
CA HIS A 38 -7.88 -0.46 13.54
C HIS A 38 -7.11 -0.77 14.82
N LEU A 39 -6.89 0.23 15.69
CA LEU A 39 -6.22 0.05 16.98
C LEU A 39 -6.97 -0.94 17.89
N GLY A 40 -8.30 -0.95 17.88
CA GLY A 40 -9.07 -1.90 18.68
C GLY A 40 -9.09 -3.31 18.09
N GLU A 41 -9.32 -3.44 16.78
CA GLU A 41 -9.47 -4.73 16.10
C GLU A 41 -8.14 -5.44 15.89
N ARG A 42 -7.08 -4.70 15.55
CA ARG A 42 -5.76 -5.25 15.21
C ARG A 42 -4.80 -5.28 16.38
N HIS A 43 -4.93 -4.35 17.34
CA HIS A 43 -4.02 -4.23 18.48
C HIS A 43 -4.70 -4.41 19.84
N GLY A 44 -6.01 -4.70 19.88
CA GLY A 44 -6.72 -4.96 21.14
C GLY A 44 -6.86 -3.73 22.06
N ILE A 45 -6.62 -2.53 21.55
CA ILE A 45 -6.63 -1.32 22.38
C ILE A 45 -8.06 -0.97 22.78
N SER A 46 -8.31 -0.94 24.09
CA SER A 46 -9.65 -0.69 24.65
C SER A 46 -10.20 0.68 24.25
N LYS A 47 -11.53 0.80 24.14
CA LYS A 47 -12.22 2.06 23.77
C LYS A 47 -11.79 3.27 24.60
N LEU A 48 -11.55 3.07 25.89
CA LEU A 48 -11.13 4.12 26.82
C LEU A 48 -9.69 4.59 26.54
N ALA A 49 -8.78 3.65 26.26
CA ALA A 49 -7.37 3.94 25.96
C ALA A 49 -7.16 4.63 24.60
N ARG A 50 -8.08 4.44 23.64
CA ARG A 50 -8.06 5.09 22.33
C ARG A 50 -8.90 6.38 22.24
N ARG A 51 -9.42 6.91 23.36
CA ARG A 51 -10.05 8.24 23.39
C ARG A 51 -8.96 9.30 23.24
N GLY A 52 -9.07 10.17 22.22
CA GLY A 52 -8.12 11.27 22.00
C GLY A 52 -7.44 11.29 20.63
N PRO A 53 -6.66 10.25 20.23
CA PRO A 53 -5.87 10.30 18.99
C PRO A 53 -6.72 10.56 17.74
N GLY A 54 -7.96 10.08 17.69
CA GLY A 54 -8.86 10.33 16.57
C GLY A 54 -9.18 11.81 16.31
N LEU A 55 -9.27 12.64 17.37
CA LEU A 55 -9.50 14.09 17.21
C LEU A 55 -8.26 14.78 16.63
N PHE A 56 -7.08 14.41 17.12
CA PHE A 56 -5.82 14.94 16.60
C PHE A 56 -5.61 14.56 15.13
N ILE A 57 -5.77 13.28 14.78
CA ILE A 57 -5.62 12.79 13.41
C ILE A 57 -6.62 13.48 12.47
N ARG A 58 -7.86 13.69 12.92
CA ARG A 58 -8.87 14.40 12.14
C ARG A 58 -8.53 15.88 11.93
N ALA A 59 -7.89 16.52 12.91
CA ALA A 59 -7.41 17.90 12.79
C ALA A 59 -6.30 18.06 11.74
N LEU A 60 -5.50 17.01 11.49
CA LEU A 60 -4.46 17.01 10.46
C LEU A 60 -5.01 17.01 9.02
N ARG A 61 -6.31 16.75 8.81
CA ARG A 61 -6.99 16.74 7.50
C ARG A 61 -6.18 16.00 6.41
N LEU A 62 -5.65 14.83 6.75
CA LEU A 62 -4.78 14.07 5.88
C LEU A 62 -5.56 13.55 4.65
N PRO A 63 -4.94 13.52 3.46
CA PRO A 63 -5.54 12.95 2.26
C PRO A 63 -5.76 11.43 2.40
N ASP A 64 -6.52 10.86 1.48
CA ASP A 64 -6.64 9.40 1.41
C ASP A 64 -5.29 8.81 0.98
N PRO A 65 -4.78 7.78 1.68
CA PRO A 65 -3.48 7.20 1.35
C PRO A 65 -3.43 6.60 -0.07
N LYS A 66 -4.58 6.24 -0.66
CA LYS A 66 -4.64 5.73 -2.04
C LYS A 66 -4.49 6.82 -3.09
N THR A 67 -4.70 8.08 -2.74
CA THR A 67 -4.54 9.23 -3.66
C THR A 67 -3.15 9.85 -3.58
N LEU A 68 -2.31 9.37 -2.66
CA LEU A 68 -0.94 9.84 -2.55
C LEU A 68 -0.12 9.37 -3.75
N PRO A 69 0.85 10.19 -4.21
CA PRO A 69 1.74 9.78 -5.29
C PRO A 69 2.49 8.53 -4.88
N VAL A 70 2.66 7.62 -5.83
CA VAL A 70 3.49 6.42 -5.62
C VAL A 70 4.93 6.88 -5.43
N ARG A 71 5.63 6.27 -4.48
CA ARG A 71 7.03 6.56 -4.23
C ARG A 71 7.86 6.21 -5.48
N PRO A 72 8.80 7.07 -5.90
CA PRO A 72 9.58 6.85 -7.12
C PRO A 72 10.36 5.52 -7.08
N ASP A 73 10.51 4.94 -8.26
CA ASP A 73 11.31 3.74 -8.47
C ASP A 73 12.76 3.93 -8.02
N GLY A 74 13.34 2.89 -7.41
CA GLY A 74 14.71 2.92 -6.88
C GLY A 74 14.86 3.71 -5.57
N SER A 75 13.77 4.26 -5.02
CA SER A 75 13.80 4.84 -3.68
C SER A 75 14.13 3.79 -2.61
N SER A 76 14.79 4.23 -1.55
CA SER A 76 15.01 3.37 -0.39
C SER A 76 13.66 2.96 0.22
N PRO A 77 13.53 1.68 0.65
CA PRO A 77 12.29 1.19 1.21
C PRO A 77 11.89 1.99 2.46
N HIS A 78 10.60 2.29 2.57
CA HIS A 78 10.11 3.11 3.66
C HIS A 78 10.15 2.32 5.00
N PRO A 79 10.75 2.83 6.08
CA PRO A 79 11.03 2.06 7.30
C PRO A 79 9.78 1.53 8.02
N HIS A 80 8.65 2.21 7.84
CA HIS A 80 7.36 1.85 8.44
C HIS A 80 6.35 1.27 7.45
N LEU A 81 6.75 1.00 6.20
CA LEU A 81 5.89 0.29 5.24
C LEU A 81 6.46 -1.09 4.94
N ARG A 82 5.58 -2.02 4.59
CA ARG A 82 5.96 -3.36 4.20
C ARG A 82 6.30 -3.32 2.72
N ILE A 83 7.47 -3.85 2.38
CA ILE A 83 7.80 -4.15 0.99
C ILE A 83 6.89 -5.29 0.52
N GLN A 84 6.10 -5.01 -0.50
CA GLN A 84 5.27 -5.98 -1.18
C GLN A 84 5.99 -6.45 -2.44
N GLN A 85 6.08 -7.78 -2.58
CA GLN A 85 6.50 -8.39 -3.83
C GLN A 85 5.34 -8.34 -4.80
N GLY A 86 5.60 -7.81 -5.99
CA GLY A 86 4.66 -7.80 -7.09
C GLY A 86 5.41 -7.94 -8.39
N ALA A 87 4.69 -7.76 -9.49
CA ALA A 87 5.30 -7.72 -10.80
C ALA A 87 4.77 -6.56 -11.65
N ALA A 88 5.59 -6.16 -12.60
CA ALA A 88 5.29 -5.16 -13.61
C ALA A 88 5.08 -5.85 -14.95
N CYS A 89 4.08 -5.41 -15.71
CA CYS A 89 3.96 -5.75 -17.12
C CYS A 89 5.16 -5.19 -17.89
N ARG A 90 5.87 -6.03 -18.65
CA ARG A 90 7.03 -5.59 -19.45
C ARG A 90 6.67 -4.66 -20.62
N ASN A 91 5.45 -4.74 -21.15
CA ASN A 91 5.02 -3.92 -22.29
C ASN A 91 4.66 -2.48 -21.92
N CYS A 92 3.97 -2.28 -20.80
CA CYS A 92 3.44 -0.95 -20.42
C CYS A 92 3.86 -0.48 -19.02
N GLY A 93 4.56 -1.31 -18.26
CA GLY A 93 5.02 -0.98 -16.91
C GLY A 93 3.94 -1.04 -15.83
N LEU A 94 2.70 -1.50 -16.13
CA LEU A 94 1.64 -1.64 -15.12
C LEU A 94 2.08 -2.59 -14.00
N ARG A 95 2.01 -2.14 -12.75
CA ARG A 95 2.40 -2.92 -11.57
C ARG A 95 1.22 -3.44 -10.79
N SER A 96 1.32 -4.67 -10.32
CA SER A 96 0.40 -5.22 -9.34
C SER A 96 1.11 -6.23 -8.45
N THR A 97 0.62 -6.35 -7.23
CA THR A 97 0.99 -7.45 -6.32
C THR A 97 0.18 -8.71 -6.60
N SER A 98 -0.87 -8.63 -7.43
CA SER A 98 -1.68 -9.77 -7.84
C SER A 98 -1.38 -10.21 -9.27
N LEU A 99 -0.92 -11.44 -9.41
CA LEU A 99 -0.68 -12.08 -10.71
C LEU A 99 -1.96 -12.24 -11.53
N GLU A 100 -3.10 -12.43 -10.88
CA GLU A 100 -4.40 -12.53 -11.56
C GLU A 100 -4.78 -11.20 -12.23
N VAL A 101 -4.53 -10.07 -11.55
CA VAL A 101 -4.77 -8.73 -12.10
C VAL A 101 -3.87 -8.49 -13.31
N LEU A 102 -2.59 -8.88 -13.23
CA LEU A 102 -1.64 -8.74 -14.35
C LEU A 102 -1.99 -9.67 -15.51
N SER A 103 -2.38 -10.92 -15.23
CA SER A 103 -2.82 -11.87 -16.25
C SER A 103 -4.06 -11.39 -16.99
N ARG A 104 -5.03 -10.83 -16.28
CA ARG A 104 -6.20 -10.19 -16.89
C ARG A 104 -5.80 -8.97 -17.71
N HIS A 105 -4.93 -8.12 -17.18
CA HIS A 105 -4.43 -6.96 -17.91
C HIS A 105 -3.73 -7.36 -19.23
N LEU A 106 -2.88 -8.38 -19.22
CA LEU A 106 -2.20 -8.87 -20.42
C LEU A 106 -3.21 -9.33 -21.48
N LYS A 107 -4.26 -10.06 -21.07
CA LYS A 107 -5.32 -10.55 -21.98
C LYS A 107 -6.12 -9.41 -22.61
N GLU A 108 -6.48 -8.40 -21.83
CA GLU A 108 -7.34 -7.31 -22.29
C GLU A 108 -6.57 -6.24 -23.09
N VAL A 109 -5.35 -5.90 -22.65
CA VAL A 109 -4.58 -4.76 -23.18
C VAL A 109 -3.50 -5.21 -24.17
N HIS A 110 -2.95 -6.42 -24.00
CA HIS A 110 -1.88 -6.97 -24.83
C HIS A 110 -2.25 -8.33 -25.47
N PRO A 111 -3.44 -8.50 -26.07
CA PRO A 111 -3.87 -9.79 -26.62
C PRO A 111 -3.02 -10.26 -27.81
N GLN A 112 -2.40 -9.33 -28.54
CA GLN A 112 -1.61 -9.63 -29.75
C GLN A 112 -0.24 -10.24 -29.39
N ASP A 113 0.39 -9.76 -28.32
CA ASP A 113 1.65 -10.31 -27.80
C ASP A 113 1.48 -11.73 -27.27
N ILE A 114 0.32 -12.06 -26.69
CA ILE A 114 0.01 -13.42 -26.23
C ILE A 114 -0.05 -14.41 -27.40
N GLN A 115 -0.60 -13.98 -28.55
CA GLN A 115 -0.81 -14.84 -29.73
C GLN A 115 0.50 -15.15 -30.47
N HIS A 116 1.47 -14.24 -30.48
CA HIS A 116 2.77 -14.45 -31.13
C HIS A 116 3.68 -15.45 -30.38
N SER A 117 3.37 -15.78 -29.12
CA SER A 117 4.11 -16.78 -28.30
C SER A 117 3.76 -18.25 -28.57
N GLY A 118 3.02 -18.56 -29.65
CA GLY A 118 2.98 -19.87 -30.29
C GLY A 118 2.89 -21.09 -29.36
N GLY A 119 1.70 -21.39 -28.84
CA GLY A 119 1.33 -22.74 -28.37
C GLY A 119 2.08 -23.34 -27.16
N ARG A 120 3.11 -22.68 -26.59
CA ARG A 120 3.74 -23.11 -25.35
C ARG A 120 3.18 -22.32 -24.18
N GLY A 121 2.53 -23.04 -23.27
CA GLY A 121 1.71 -22.50 -22.18
C GLY A 121 2.36 -21.35 -21.41
N PHE A 122 1.51 -20.37 -21.10
CA PHE A 122 1.67 -19.18 -20.23
C PHE A 122 2.80 -19.27 -19.17
N PRO A 123 4.07 -18.98 -19.47
CA PRO A 123 5.08 -18.81 -18.45
C PRO A 123 5.01 -17.34 -18.02
N GLU A 124 4.35 -17.07 -16.90
CA GLU A 124 4.18 -15.72 -16.31
C GLU A 124 5.52 -14.94 -16.22
N SER A 125 6.64 -15.66 -16.13
CA SER A 125 8.01 -15.15 -16.04
C SER A 125 8.53 -14.38 -17.26
N HIS A 126 8.02 -14.61 -18.48
CA HIS A 126 8.52 -13.91 -19.67
C HIS A 126 7.99 -12.48 -19.81
N TRP A 127 6.80 -12.21 -19.27
CA TRP A 127 6.05 -10.97 -19.49
C TRP A 127 5.95 -10.09 -18.26
N LEU A 128 6.31 -10.67 -17.11
CA LEU A 128 6.37 -10.00 -15.84
C LEU A 128 7.82 -9.67 -15.49
N GLN A 129 8.02 -8.48 -14.94
CA GLN A 129 9.27 -8.08 -14.31
C GLN A 129 9.01 -7.99 -12.81
N GLU A 130 9.81 -8.69 -12.00
CA GLU A 130 9.69 -8.57 -10.54
C GLU A 130 9.81 -7.12 -10.13
N SER A 131 8.90 -6.69 -9.25
CA SER A 131 8.86 -5.32 -8.77
C SER A 131 8.60 -5.31 -7.27
N LEU A 132 9.26 -4.41 -6.58
CA LEU A 132 9.03 -4.15 -5.17
C LEU A 132 8.23 -2.85 -5.07
N ALA A 133 7.11 -2.90 -4.34
CA ALA A 133 6.34 -1.72 -3.98
C ALA A 133 6.41 -1.52 -2.45
N CYS A 134 6.52 -0.28 -2.00
CA CYS A 134 6.41 0.10 -0.59
C CYS A 134 5.00 0.60 -0.28
#